data_AF-A0A2P5M1S4-F1
#
_entry.id   AF-A0A2P5M1S4-F1
#
_cell.length_a   1.000
_cell.length_b   1.000
_cell.length_c   1.000
_cell.angle_alpha   90.00
_cell.angle_beta   90.00
_cell.angle_gamma   90.00
#
_symmetry.space_group_name_H-M   'P 1'
#
loop_
_entity.id
_entity.type
_entity.pdbx_description
1 polymer ?
#
loop_
_entity_poly.entity_id
_entity_poly.type
_entity_poly.pdbx_seq_one_letter_code
_entity_poly.pdbx_strand_id
1 'polypeptide(L)' 'RPLSTAEIAAFPTLARGAALRFLLTRYVDWLNVPAGALVRPKDPREYLAKLQFHQSAPDARVYGLGA' A
#
# COMPACT_ATOMS: atom_id res chain seq x y z
N ARG A 1 15.78 11.50 10.28
CA ARG A 1 16.48 10.46 11.08
C ARG A 1 16.97 9.37 10.12
N PRO A 2 18.23 8.91 10.21
CA PRO A 2 18.70 7.76 9.42
C PRO A 2 17.93 6.49 9.79
N LEU A 3 17.59 5.68 8.80
CA LEU A 3 17.02 4.34 9.02
C LEU A 3 18.16 3.37 9.37
N SER A 4 17.92 2.50 10.33
CA SER A 4 18.82 1.36 10.61
C SER A 4 18.76 0.33 9.49
N THR A 5 19.77 -0.52 9.41
CA THR A 5 19.81 -1.65 8.48
C THR A 5 18.58 -2.55 8.63
N ALA A 6 18.11 -2.77 9.86
CA ALA A 6 16.91 -3.58 10.13
C ALA A 6 15.63 -2.92 9.59
N GLU A 7 15.50 -1.59 9.73
CA GLU A 7 14.35 -0.86 9.19
C GLU A 7 14.35 -0.87 7.66
N ILE A 8 15.52 -0.70 7.03
CA ILE A 8 15.66 -0.80 5.57
C ILE A 8 15.28 -2.21 5.11
N ALA A 9 15.80 -3.26 5.74
CA ALA A 9 15.47 -4.64 5.40
C ALA A 9 13.97 -4.97 5.58
N ALA A 10 13.32 -4.38 6.58
CA ALA A 10 11.88 -4.56 6.84
C ALA A 10 10.98 -3.74 5.91
N PHE A 11 11.52 -2.73 5.22
CA PHE A 11 10.75 -1.76 4.45
C PHE A 11 9.80 -2.37 3.40
N PRO A 12 10.21 -3.37 2.58
CA PRO A 12 9.29 -4.01 1.63
C PRO A 12 8.09 -4.67 2.32
N THR A 13 8.27 -5.25 3.51
CA THR A 13 7.18 -5.84 4.31
C THR A 13 6.20 -4.78 4.79
N LEU A 14 6.71 -3.66 5.29
CA LEU A 14 5.87 -2.54 5.74
C LEU A 14 5.09 -1.92 4.58
N ALA A 15 5.71 -1.76 3.41
CA ALA A 15 5.06 -1.24 2.21
C ALA A 15 3.92 -2.16 1.74
N ARG A 16 4.12 -3.49 1.76
CA ARG A 16 3.05 -4.47 1.48
C ARG A 16 1.88 -4.32 2.46
N GLY A 17 2.17 -4.24 3.76
CA GLY A 17 1.14 -4.06 4.79
C GLY A 17 0.36 -2.77 4.63
N ALA A 18 1.03 -1.66 4.30
CA ALA A 18 0.38 -0.38 4.03
C ALA A 18 -0.54 -0.46 2.80
N ALA A 19 -0.08 -1.07 1.70
CA ALA A 19 -0.89 -1.24 0.50
C ALA A 19 -2.12 -2.11 0.74
N LEU A 20 -1.97 -3.22 1.50
CA LEU A 20 -3.08 -4.08 1.89
C LEU A 20 -4.11 -3.32 2.73
N ARG A 21 -3.66 -2.52 3.72
CA ARG A 21 -4.55 -1.70 4.54
C ARG A 21 -5.42 -0.80 3.68
N PHE A 22 -4.81 -0.03 2.77
CA PHE A 22 -5.56 0.90 1.91
C PHE A 22 -6.44 0.20 0.88
N LEU A 23 -6.00 -0.96 0.35
CA LEU A 23 -6.83 -1.80 -0.51
C LEU A 23 -8.13 -2.18 0.20
N LEU A 24 -8.02 -2.71 1.42
CA LEU A 24 -9.17 -3.17 2.20
C LEU A 24 -10.12 -2.03 2.55
N THR A 25 -9.61 -0.89 3.02
CA THR A 25 -10.49 0.24 3.37
C THR A 25 -11.19 0.80 2.14
N ARG A 26 -10.48 0.98 1.00
CA ARG A 26 -11.12 1.43 -0.24
C ARG A 26 -12.14 0.43 -0.76
N TYR A 27 -11.89 -0.87 -0.60
CA TYR A 27 -12.81 -1.91 -1.01
C TYR A 27 -14.10 -1.87 -0.16
N VAL A 28 -13.96 -1.68 1.16
CA VAL A 28 -15.10 -1.48 2.07
C VAL A 28 -15.89 -0.22 1.69
N ASP A 29 -15.22 0.91 1.48
CA ASP A 29 -15.88 2.17 1.08
C ASP A 29 -16.62 2.02 -0.26
N TRP A 30 -16.05 1.27 -1.19
CA TRP A 30 -16.64 1.01 -2.51
C TRP A 30 -17.91 0.16 -2.43
N LEU A 31 -17.94 -0.84 -1.53
CA LEU A 31 -19.11 -1.69 -1.34
C LEU A 31 -20.22 -1.05 -0.52
N ASN A 32 -19.88 -0.09 0.35
CA ASN A 32 -20.79 0.46 1.35
C ASN A 32 -21.09 1.95 1.13
N VAL A 33 -21.29 2.36 -0.13
CA VAL A 33 -21.64 3.75 -0.46
C VAL A 33 -23.06 4.06 0.07
N PRO A 34 -23.24 5.02 0.99
CA PRO A 34 -24.57 5.37 1.49
C PRO A 34 -25.44 5.99 0.40
N ALA A 35 -26.75 5.75 0.48
CA ALA A 35 -27.71 6.40 -0.40
C ALA A 35 -27.63 7.94 -0.23
N GLY A 36 -27.55 8.66 -1.35
CA GLY A 36 -27.43 10.12 -1.35
C GLY A 36 -26.02 10.66 -1.10
N ALA A 37 -25.01 9.80 -0.99
CA ALA A 37 -23.62 10.26 -0.88
C ALA A 37 -23.17 11.02 -2.13
N LEU A 38 -22.67 12.25 -1.94
CA LEU A 38 -22.07 13.07 -3.01
C LEU A 38 -20.61 12.70 -3.31
N VAL A 39 -20.00 11.90 -2.43
CA VAL A 39 -18.60 11.47 -2.55
C VAL A 39 -18.52 10.21 -3.40
N ARG A 40 -17.67 10.24 -4.44
CA ARG A 40 -17.35 9.05 -5.23
C ARG A 40 -16.22 8.27 -4.55
N PRO A 41 -16.40 6.97 -4.23
CA PRO A 41 -15.33 6.15 -3.69
C PRO A 41 -14.20 6.01 -4.72
N LYS A 42 -12.96 5.85 -4.23
CA LYS A 42 -11.78 5.68 -5.08
C LYS A 42 -11.59 4.22 -5.45
N ASP A 43 -11.09 3.96 -6.66
CA ASP A 43 -10.87 2.61 -7.15
C ASP A 43 -9.92 1.81 -6.24
N PRO A 44 -10.36 0.68 -5.66
CA PRO A 44 -9.49 -0.17 -4.85
C PRO A 44 -8.37 -0.81 -5.67
N ARG A 45 -8.55 -0.99 -7.00
CA ARG A 45 -7.55 -1.62 -7.87
C ARG A 45 -6.24 -0.85 -7.96
N GLU A 46 -6.25 0.46 -7.68
CA GLU A 46 -5.04 1.25 -7.52
C GLU A 46 -4.11 0.63 -6.46
N TYR A 47 -4.68 0.21 -5.32
CA TYR A 47 -3.90 -0.40 -4.23
C TYR A 47 -3.66 -1.90 -4.43
N LEU A 48 -4.48 -2.59 -5.25
CA LEU A 48 -4.16 -3.94 -5.71
C LEU A 48 -2.87 -3.93 -6.55
N ALA A 49 -2.74 -3.00 -7.50
CA ALA A 49 -1.55 -2.86 -8.32
C ALA A 49 -0.31 -2.51 -7.48
N LYS A 50 -0.46 -1.60 -6.50
CA LYS A 50 0.61 -1.27 -5.53
C LYS A 50 1.02 -2.48 -4.70
N LEU A 51 0.06 -3.27 -4.21
CA LEU A 51 0.34 -4.48 -3.44
C LEU A 51 1.14 -5.49 -4.27
N GLN A 52 0.75 -5.72 -5.53
CA GLN A 52 1.46 -6.61 -6.45
C GLN A 52 2.90 -6.11 -6.71
N PHE A 53 3.09 -4.81 -6.91
CA PHE A 53 4.42 -4.22 -7.01
C PHE A 53 5.26 -4.50 -5.75
N HIS A 54 4.73 -4.23 -4.55
CA HIS A 54 5.46 -4.47 -3.31
C HIS A 54 5.73 -5.96 -3.04
N GLN A 55 4.91 -6.87 -3.54
CA GLN A 55 5.15 -8.33 -3.49
C GLN A 55 6.30 -8.75 -4.41
N SER A 56 6.52 -8.06 -5.52
CA SER A 56 7.62 -8.33 -6.45
C SER A 56 8.95 -7.70 -6.05
N ALA A 57 8.98 -6.78 -5.08
CA ALA A 57 10.19 -6.08 -4.67
C ALA A 57 11.11 -6.99 -3.83
N PRO A 58 12.30 -7.39 -4.32
CA PRO A 58 13.19 -8.31 -3.60
C PRO A 58 13.81 -7.67 -2.34
N ASP A 59 14.04 -6.36 -2.36
CA ASP A 59 14.65 -5.62 -1.26
C ASP A 59 14.35 -4.11 -1.34
N ALA A 60 14.92 -3.36 -0.40
CA ALA A 60 14.66 -1.94 -0.22
C ALA A 60 15.21 -1.03 -1.34
N ARG A 61 16.14 -1.52 -2.18
CA ARG A 61 16.78 -0.74 -3.26
C ARG A 61 15.81 -0.36 -4.35
N VAL A 62 14.76 -1.17 -4.56
CA VAL A 62 13.63 -0.84 -5.45
C VAL A 62 12.95 0.48 -5.06
N TYR A 63 13.02 0.84 -3.78
CA TYR A 63 12.48 2.08 -3.23
C TYR A 63 13.53 3.20 -3.11
N GLY A 64 14.75 2.98 -3.61
CA GLY A 64 15.87 3.92 -3.49
C GLY A 64 16.54 3.93 -2.11
N LEU A 65 16.41 2.84 -1.32
CA LEU A 65 17.02 2.71 0.00
C LEU A 65 18.18 1.71 0.01
N GLY A 66 19.20 1.95 0.85
CA GLY A 66 20.30 1.01 1.06
C GLY A 66 21.45 1.11 0.05
N ALA A 67 21.75 2.33 -0.41
CA ALA A 67 23.03 2.67 -1.08
C ALA A 67 24.17 2.69 -0.06
#